data_AF-A0A661K7H1-F1
#
_entry.id   AF-A0A661K7H1-F1
#
_cell.length_a   1.000
_cell.length_b   1.000
_cell.length_c   1.000
_cell.angle_alpha   90.00
_cell.angle_beta   90.00
_cell.angle_gamma   90.00
#
_symmetry.space_group_name_H-M   'P 1'
#
loop_
_entity.id
_entity.type
_entity.pdbx_description
1 polymer ?
#
loop_
_entity_poly.entity_id
_entity_poly.type
_entity_poly.pdbx_seq_one_letter_code
_entity_poly.pdbx_strand_id
1 'polypeptide(L)'
;MPLSEKIFCKIGTTRIYKNRCLAWNQDRKCLVCDEVCPYNAVTFIAVKEKKNRVPVVEPDKCSGCGYCETHCPVNGEKAIVVEIFGEVRLSKGSYKKEAKNRNLRLKLRKAPADNERAAEEIPPGFDFSK
;
A
#
# COMPACT_ATOMS: atom_id res chain seq x y z
N MET A 1 7.37 3.88 -18.73
CA MET A 1 5.92 3.90 -18.37
C MET A 1 5.60 5.18 -17.61
N PRO A 2 4.60 5.97 -18.04
CA PRO A 2 4.23 7.23 -17.38
C PRO A 2 3.62 7.02 -16.00
N LEU A 3 3.64 8.05 -15.16
CA LEU A 3 3.08 8.00 -13.79
C LEU A 3 1.59 7.62 -13.77
N SER A 4 0.84 8.13 -14.75
CA SER A 4 -0.59 7.84 -14.95
C SER A 4 -0.90 6.36 -15.18
N GLU A 5 0.07 5.56 -15.62
CA GLU A 5 -0.05 4.10 -15.76
C GLU A 5 0.49 3.37 -14.53
N LYS A 6 1.59 3.85 -13.92
CA LYS A 6 2.22 3.25 -12.73
C LYS A 6 1.26 3.11 -11.54
N ILE A 7 0.36 4.08 -11.35
CA ILE A 7 -0.64 4.05 -10.26
C ILE A 7 -1.55 2.81 -10.34
N PHE A 8 -1.78 2.28 -11.55
CA PHE A 8 -2.66 1.14 -11.78
C PHE A 8 -1.89 -0.19 -11.87
N CYS A 9 -0.59 -0.17 -11.64
CA CYS A 9 0.23 -1.38 -11.65
C CYS A 9 -0.04 -2.18 -10.36
N LYS A 10 -0.64 -3.36 -10.51
CA LYS A 10 -0.81 -4.33 -9.43
C LYS A 10 0.28 -5.39 -9.54
N ILE A 11 1.32 -5.25 -8.73
CA ILE A 11 2.43 -6.22 -8.67
C ILE A 11 2.11 -7.41 -7.76
N GLY A 12 1.07 -7.30 -6.94
CA GLY A 12 0.63 -8.37 -6.06
C GLY A 12 -0.45 -7.92 -5.08
N THR A 13 -0.61 -8.70 -4.02
CA THR A 13 -1.50 -8.41 -2.89
C THR A 13 -0.80 -8.75 -1.59
N THR A 14 -0.98 -7.92 -0.57
CA THR A 14 -0.40 -8.21 0.74
C THR A 14 -1.28 -9.14 1.56
N ARG A 15 -0.64 -10.10 2.24
CA ARG A 15 -1.28 -11.05 3.17
C ARG A 15 -0.82 -10.76 4.59
N ILE A 16 -1.77 -10.78 5.53
CA ILE A 16 -1.49 -10.63 6.96
C ILE A 16 -1.38 -12.01 7.63
N TYR A 17 -0.24 -12.29 8.24
CA TYR A 17 0.01 -13.44 9.10
C TYR A 17 -0.45 -13.13 10.52
N LYS A 18 -1.68 -13.58 10.86
CA LYS A 18 -2.36 -13.26 12.12
C LYS A 18 -1.59 -13.68 13.37
N ASN A 19 -0.83 -14.77 13.30
CA ASN A 19 0.04 -15.27 14.37
C ASN A 19 1.26 -14.39 14.65
N ARG A 20 1.63 -13.49 13.73
CA ARG A 20 2.78 -12.57 13.87
C ARG A 20 2.33 -11.13 14.18
N CYS A 21 1.19 -10.72 13.63
CA CYS A 21 0.71 -9.33 13.70
C CYS A 21 0.45 -8.89 15.15
N LEU A 22 0.93 -7.71 15.55
CA LEU A 22 0.72 -7.18 16.91
C LEU A 22 -0.76 -6.99 17.25
N ALA A 23 -1.59 -6.55 16.29
CA ALA A 23 -3.02 -6.38 16.48
C ALA A 23 -3.76 -7.73 16.53
N TRP A 24 -3.44 -8.67 15.63
CA TRP A 24 -4.10 -9.98 15.61
C TRP A 24 -3.62 -10.93 16.71
N ASN A 25 -2.31 -11.04 16.93
CA ASN A 25 -1.72 -12.00 17.87
C ASN A 25 -1.75 -11.47 19.30
N GLN A 26 -1.34 -10.21 19.51
CA GLN A 26 -1.12 -9.65 20.85
C GLN A 26 -2.21 -8.66 21.29
N ASP A 27 -3.25 -8.45 20.47
CA ASP A 27 -4.33 -7.48 20.73
C ASP A 27 -3.80 -6.07 21.08
N ARG A 28 -2.69 -5.65 20.45
CA ARG A 28 -2.12 -4.30 20.61
C ARG A 28 -2.65 -3.33 19.55
N LYS A 29 -2.77 -2.06 19.89
CA LYS A 29 -3.05 -0.98 18.93
C LYS A 29 -1.83 -0.78 18.03
N CYS A 30 -1.91 -1.24 16.80
CA CYS A 30 -0.88 -1.07 15.78
C CYS A 30 -1.54 -0.66 14.46
N LEU A 31 -1.25 0.55 13.98
CA LEU A 31 -1.87 1.14 12.78
C LEU A 31 -0.90 1.33 11.61
N VAL A 32 0.38 0.98 11.79
CA VAL A 32 1.48 1.29 10.86
C VAL A 32 1.17 0.90 9.41
N CYS A 33 0.64 -0.30 9.17
CA CYS A 33 0.33 -0.78 7.82
C CYS A 33 -0.70 0.07 7.08
N ASP A 34 -1.64 0.71 7.79
CA ASP A 34 -2.61 1.63 7.20
C ASP A 34 -2.03 3.04 7.03
N GLU A 35 -1.30 3.54 8.02
CA GLU A 35 -0.66 4.86 7.98
C GLU A 35 0.30 4.98 6.79
N VAL A 36 1.11 3.95 6.55
CA VAL A 36 2.08 3.91 5.45
C VAL A 36 1.48 3.50 4.11
N CYS A 37 0.23 3.01 4.05
CA CYS A 37 -0.35 2.52 2.81
C CYS A 37 -0.71 3.69 1.89
N PRO A 38 -0.05 3.85 0.73
CA PRO A 38 -0.38 4.95 -0.15
C PRO A 38 -1.69 4.73 -0.90
N TYR A 39 -2.26 3.51 -0.89
CA TYR A 39 -3.50 3.16 -1.60
C TYR A 39 -4.74 3.04 -0.70
N ASN A 40 -4.59 3.27 0.61
CA ASN A 40 -5.67 3.08 1.58
C ASN A 40 -6.31 1.67 1.48
N ALA A 41 -5.46 0.66 1.28
CA ALA A 41 -5.84 -0.73 1.01
C ALA A 41 -5.93 -1.59 2.27
N VAL A 42 -5.65 -1.03 3.45
CA VAL A 42 -5.77 -1.71 4.73
C VAL A 42 -6.90 -1.04 5.50
N THR A 43 -7.84 -1.82 5.99
CA THR A 43 -8.92 -1.33 6.86
C THR A 43 -8.86 -2.03 8.20
N PHE A 44 -9.50 -1.45 9.21
CA PHE A 44 -9.56 -2.03 10.55
C PHE A 44 -10.98 -2.49 10.85
N ILE A 45 -11.15 -3.70 11.36
CA ILE A 45 -12.48 -4.24 11.73
C ILE A 45 -12.51 -4.62 13.20
N ALA A 46 -13.70 -4.58 13.81
CA ALA A 46 -13.92 -5.15 15.14
C ALA A 46 -14.15 -6.66 15.01
N VAL A 47 -13.56 -7.43 15.93
CA VAL A 47 -13.69 -8.89 16.01
C VAL A 47 -14.07 -9.22 17.45
N LYS A 48 -15.02 -10.14 17.67
CA LYS A 48 -15.66 -10.37 18.98
C LYS A 48 -14.65 -10.71 20.08
N GLU A 49 -13.58 -11.42 19.74
CA GLU A 49 -12.57 -11.92 20.69
C GLU A 49 -11.40 -10.95 20.91
N LYS A 50 -11.47 -9.71 20.40
CA LYS A 50 -10.40 -8.71 20.46
C LYS A 50 -10.88 -7.39 21.05
N LYS A 51 -10.07 -6.77 21.91
CA LYS A 51 -10.37 -5.45 22.47
C LYS A 51 -10.08 -4.33 21.46
N ASN A 52 -9.08 -4.53 20.61
CA ASN A 52 -8.69 -3.57 19.58
C ASN A 52 -9.16 -4.02 18.19
N ARG A 53 -9.39 -3.05 17.30
CA ARG A 53 -9.63 -3.36 15.88
C ARG A 53 -8.39 -3.97 15.26
N VAL A 54 -8.59 -4.86 14.30
CA VAL A 54 -7.52 -5.59 13.63
C VAL A 54 -7.48 -5.27 12.13
N PRO A 55 -6.27 -5.25 11.51
CA PRO A 55 -6.11 -4.88 10.11
C PRO A 55 -6.58 -5.99 9.16
N VAL A 56 -7.18 -5.59 8.04
CA VAL A 56 -7.64 -6.46 6.95
C VAL A 56 -7.24 -5.88 5.58
N VAL A 57 -6.74 -6.80 4.75
CA VAL A 57 -6.53 -6.74 3.30
C VAL A 57 -7.74 -6.28 2.46
N GLU A 58 -7.79 -5.12 1.79
CA GLU A 58 -8.69 -4.92 0.63
C GLU A 58 -7.92 -5.22 -0.68
N PRO A 59 -8.03 -6.43 -1.27
CA PRO A 59 -7.14 -6.89 -2.34
C PRO A 59 -7.20 -6.04 -3.61
N ASP A 60 -8.38 -5.51 -3.91
CA ASP A 60 -8.68 -4.73 -5.11
C ASP A 60 -8.21 -3.27 -5.00
N LYS A 61 -7.92 -2.77 -3.80
CA LYS A 61 -7.20 -1.51 -3.56
C LYS A 61 -5.69 -1.71 -3.43
N CYS A 62 -5.24 -2.92 -3.11
CA CYS A 62 -3.83 -3.21 -2.89
C CYS A 62 -3.07 -3.32 -4.22
N SER A 63 -2.10 -2.45 -4.45
CA SER A 63 -1.18 -2.55 -5.58
C SER A 63 -0.06 -3.57 -5.36
N GLY A 64 0.20 -3.96 -4.11
CA GLY A 64 1.34 -4.81 -3.74
C GLY A 64 2.66 -4.04 -3.57
N CYS A 65 2.64 -2.70 -3.46
CA CYS A 65 3.85 -1.85 -3.40
C CYS A 65 4.86 -2.10 -2.24
N GLY A 66 4.55 -2.96 -1.27
CA GLY A 66 5.51 -3.35 -0.21
C GLY A 66 5.70 -2.39 0.97
N TYR A 67 5.16 -1.16 0.93
CA TYR A 67 5.35 -0.20 2.04
C TYR A 67 4.96 -0.74 3.42
N CYS A 68 3.83 -1.44 3.52
CA CYS A 68 3.38 -2.01 4.77
C CYS A 68 4.25 -3.17 5.28
N GLU A 69 4.88 -3.94 4.38
CA GLU A 69 5.83 -4.99 4.72
C GLU A 69 7.12 -4.39 5.27
N THR A 70 7.71 -3.43 4.56
CA THR A 70 8.94 -2.74 4.96
C THR A 70 8.81 -2.06 6.32
N HIS A 71 7.69 -1.38 6.57
CA HIS A 71 7.48 -0.63 7.81
C HIS A 71 6.86 -1.46 8.94
N CYS A 72 6.56 -2.74 8.72
CA CYS A 72 5.97 -3.57 9.77
C CYS A 72 6.92 -3.65 10.98
N PRO A 73 6.49 -3.23 12.18
CA PRO A 73 7.36 -3.13 13.37
C PRO A 73 7.62 -4.49 14.05
N VAL A 74 7.10 -5.58 13.49
CA VAL A 74 7.38 -6.93 13.98
C VAL A 74 8.86 -7.27 13.73
N ASN A 75 9.51 -7.77 14.79
CA ASN A 75 10.88 -8.28 14.73
C ASN A 75 10.90 -9.66 14.08
N GLY A 76 11.92 -9.92 13.25
CA GLY A 76 12.01 -11.15 12.47
C GLY A 76 11.11 -11.12 11.23
N GLU A 77 10.42 -12.24 10.96
CA GLU A 77 9.52 -12.34 9.82
C GLU A 77 8.35 -11.37 9.96
N LYS A 78 8.13 -10.54 8.93
CA LYS A 78 7.08 -9.53 8.94
C LYS A 78 5.69 -10.17 9.04
N ALA A 79 4.79 -9.45 9.68
CA ALA A 79 3.41 -9.90 9.86
C ALA A 79 2.50 -9.59 8.68
N ILE A 80 2.95 -8.75 7.75
CA ILE A 80 2.29 -8.47 6.49
C ILE A 80 3.34 -8.58 5.39
N VAL A 81 3.05 -9.37 4.35
CA VAL A 81 4.01 -9.71 3.29
C VAL A 81 3.31 -9.62 1.93
N VAL A 82 4.01 -9.12 0.91
CA VAL A 82 3.53 -9.08 -0.47
C VAL A 82 3.61 -10.47 -1.09
N GLU A 83 2.48 -10.93 -1.63
CA GLU A 83 2.38 -12.15 -2.43
C GLU A 83 2.00 -11.79 -3.87
N ILE A 84 2.32 -12.67 -4.82
CA ILE A 84 2.02 -12.48 -6.26
C ILE A 84 0.52 -12.59 -6.60
N PHE A 85 -0.33 -12.87 -5.60
CA PHE A 85 -1.76 -13.06 -5.82
C PHE A 85 -2.41 -11.82 -6.46
N GLY A 86 -3.13 -12.06 -7.56
CA GLY A 86 -3.87 -11.02 -8.29
C GLY A 86 -2.98 -10.04 -9.06
N GLU A 87 -1.70 -10.33 -9.25
CA GLU A 87 -0.81 -9.49 -10.04
C GLU A 87 -1.28 -9.33 -11.49
N VAL A 88 -0.87 -8.22 -12.09
CA VAL A 88 -1.10 -7.89 -13.49
C VAL A 88 0.26 -7.71 -14.15
N ARG A 89 0.58 -8.59 -15.11
CA ARG A 89 1.82 -8.52 -15.90
C ARG A 89 1.47 -8.32 -17.36
N LEU A 90 1.74 -7.13 -17.89
CA LEU A 90 1.47 -6.78 -19.28
C LEU A 90 2.78 -6.51 -20.00
N SER A 91 3.02 -7.20 -21.12
CA SER A 91 4.15 -6.88 -22.02
C SER A 91 3.86 -5.65 -22.89
N LYS A 92 2.58 -5.44 -23.21
CA LYS A 92 2.03 -4.31 -23.98
C LYS A 92 0.62 -3.97 -23.48
N GLY A 93 0.16 -2.74 -23.70
CA GLY A 93 -1.18 -2.29 -23.28
C GLY A 93 -1.14 -1.26 -22.15
N SER A 94 -2.27 -1.06 -21.48
CA SER A 94 -2.46 -0.06 -20.42
C SER A 94 -2.90 -0.75 -19.12
N TYR A 95 -2.12 -0.52 -18.06
CA TYR A 95 -2.46 -0.96 -16.71
C TYR A 95 -3.73 -0.28 -16.21
N LYS A 96 -3.95 0.98 -16.61
CA LYS A 96 -5.19 1.71 -16.27
C LYS A 96 -6.43 1.04 -16.87
N LYS A 97 -6.35 0.57 -18.13
CA LYS A 97 -7.46 -0.16 -18.76
C LYS A 97 -7.68 -1.52 -18.10
N GLU A 98 -6.60 -2.26 -17.86
CA GLU A 98 -6.70 -3.59 -17.24
C GLU A 98 -7.22 -3.53 -15.80
N ALA A 99 -6.81 -2.53 -15.02
CA ALA A 99 -7.34 -2.30 -13.69
C ALA A 99 -8.85 -2.05 -13.71
N LYS A 100 -9.37 -1.30 -14.69
CA LYS A 100 -10.81 -1.12 -14.86
C LYS A 100 -11.52 -2.43 -15.21
N ASN A 101 -10.97 -3.19 -16.16
CA ASN A 101 -11.55 -4.47 -16.58
C ASN A 101 -11.67 -5.46 -15.41
N ARG A 102 -10.69 -5.45 -14.50
CA ARG A 102 -10.67 -6.28 -13.29
C ARG A 102 -11.36 -5.66 -12.08
N ASN A 103 -12.04 -4.52 -12.24
CA ASN A 103 -12.70 -3.78 -11.16
C ASN A 103 -11.76 -3.43 -9.98
N LEU A 104 -10.47 -3.20 -10.25
CA LEU A 104 -9.50 -2.78 -9.24
C LEU A 104 -9.74 -1.31 -8.86
N ARG A 105 -9.76 -1.04 -7.56
CA ARG A 105 -9.96 0.30 -6.97
C ARG A 105 -8.63 0.95 -6.56
N LEU A 106 -7.61 0.85 -7.42
CA LEU A 106 -6.29 1.44 -7.17
C LEU A 106 -6.35 2.97 -7.25
N LYS A 107 -6.25 3.63 -6.10
CA LYS A 107 -6.21 5.10 -5.98
C LYS A 107 -5.24 5.49 -4.87
N LEU A 108 -4.40 6.49 -5.13
CA LEU A 108 -3.48 7.02 -4.12
C LEU A 108 -4.23 7.91 -3.12
N ARG A 109 -3.87 7.81 -1.83
CA ARG A 109 -4.38 8.63 -0.71
C ARG A 109 -4.03 10.10 -0.91
N LYS A 110 -2.83 10.38 -1.40
CA LYS A 110 -2.41 11.69 -1.92
C LYS A 110 -2.06 11.49 -3.39
N ALA A 111 -2.88 12.01 -4.29
CA ALA A 111 -2.52 12.02 -5.69
C ALA A 111 -1.28 12.91 -5.87
N PRO A 112 -0.30 12.53 -6.70
CA PRO A 112 0.72 13.46 -7.12
C PRO A 112 0.00 14.66 -7.76
N ALA A 113 0.28 15.87 -7.27
CA ALA A 113 -0.16 17.07 -7.94
C ALA A 113 0.29 16.96 -9.41
N ASP A 114 -0.68 17.07 -10.31
CA ASP A 114 -0.49 17.48 -11.68
C ASP A 114 0.63 18.53 -11.72
N ASN A 115 1.76 18.13 -12.29
CA ASN A 115 3.02 18.81 -12.12
C ASN A 115 3.05 20.08 -12.97
N GLU A 116 2.48 21.16 -12.45
CA GLU A 116 2.87 22.55 -12.76
C GLU A 116 3.45 23.26 -11.52
N ARG A 117 3.46 22.62 -10.34
CA ARG A 117 3.90 23.27 -9.08
C ARG A 117 5.02 22.58 -8.31
N ALA A 118 5.63 21.50 -8.81
CA ALA A 118 6.77 20.88 -8.10
C ALA A 118 8.13 21.49 -8.46
N ALA A 119 8.15 22.70 -9.03
CA ALA A 119 9.38 23.43 -9.37
C ALA A 119 9.76 24.53 -8.36
N GLU A 120 8.91 24.89 -7.39
CA GLU A 120 9.11 26.12 -6.59
C GLU A 120 9.38 25.94 -5.09
N GLU A 121 9.46 24.72 -4.57
CA GLU A 121 9.83 24.53 -3.16
C GLU A 121 11.05 23.62 -3.03
N ILE A 122 12.21 24.16 -3.39
CA ILE A 122 13.46 23.71 -2.77
C ILE A 122 13.46 24.30 -1.36
N PRO A 123 13.32 23.50 -0.29
CA PRO A 123 13.43 24.02 1.06
C PRO A 123 14.81 24.65 1.26
N PRO A 124 14.89 25.80 1.96
CA PRO A 124 16.17 26.51 2.15
C PRO A 124 17.22 25.56 2.74
N GLY A 125 18.33 25.36 2.01
CA GLY A 125 19.44 24.49 2.42
C GLY A 125 19.66 23.23 1.57
N PHE A 126 18.80 22.94 0.59
CA PHE A 126 18.99 21.83 -0.36
C PHE A 126 19.41 22.36 -1.76
N ASP A 127 20.61 22.94 -1.84
CA ASP A 127 21.26 23.25 -3.13
C ASP A 127 22.24 22.11 -3.48
N PHE A 128 21.99 21.42 -4.59
CA PHE A 128 22.84 20.33 -5.10
C PHE A 128 23.92 20.82 -6.08
N SER A 129 24.20 22.13 -6.12
CA SER A 129 25.20 22.74 -7.00
C SER A 129 26.59 22.87 -6.36
N LYS A 130 26.98 21.95 -5.48
CA LYS A 130 28.37 21.81 -5.01
C LYS A 130 28.91 20.41 -5.25
#